data_AF-N1Q071-F1
#
_entry.id   AF-N1Q071-F1
#
_cell.length_a   1.000
_cell.length_b   1.000
_cell.length_c   1.000
_cell.angle_alpha   90.00
_cell.angle_beta   90.00
_cell.angle_gamma   90.00
#
_symmetry.space_group_name_H-M   'P 1'
#
loop_
_entity.id
_entity.type
_entity.pdbx_description
1 polymer ?
#
loop_
_entity_poly.entity_id
_entity_poly.type
_entity_poly.pdbx_seq_one_letter_code
_entity_poly.pdbx_strand_id
1 'polypeptide(L)'
;MLHPQLVFLFHRHSTTDMAPLDELSGVLSSVLDCGLRALIQHIDLTPLSRISPKRLAKTALPHLGCVELVSGSAYESDYDELYRSNFQGGERERSELIVARLMDDTLDKRKDLTPFRVLGLRDPTRSAIGAAHFSVLFFEKNDHAVPYLQYIYIRPENRRQDLSELLHTLVVAVTMALAIESGSIDAVKVPFTLCETEPAVRRDGAPQRAYAVNRSQIHSKSGSQALMLRRKADGRVISAHVQPGLDVHEPPLTYIWALRANPAVELAFEGGGGMGKSLISAYYQSLIDEGFPRENIAQAKRLAEARQQDDAEFCLLPLSEITTDMYIDIDDVRECGN
;
A
#
# COMPACT_ATOMS: atom_id res chain seq x y z
N MET A 1 50.66 -20.44 -32.07
CA MET A 1 50.06 -20.58 -30.72
C MET A 1 50.80 -19.61 -29.79
N LEU A 2 50.03 -18.88 -28.97
CA LEU A 2 50.42 -17.85 -27.99
C LEU A 2 50.69 -16.42 -28.51
N HIS A 3 49.69 -15.54 -28.28
CA HIS A 3 49.77 -14.13 -27.84
C HIS A 3 48.33 -13.54 -27.77
N PRO A 4 48.05 -12.37 -27.14
CA PRO A 4 48.42 -11.85 -25.82
C PRO A 4 47.18 -11.41 -24.98
N GLN A 5 47.46 -11.00 -23.75
CA GLN A 5 46.57 -10.30 -22.82
C GLN A 5 45.90 -9.06 -23.43
N LEU A 6 44.59 -8.93 -23.22
CA LEU A 6 43.84 -7.69 -23.43
C LEU A 6 43.37 -7.16 -22.07
N VAL A 7 44.15 -6.21 -21.55
CA VAL A 7 43.76 -5.30 -20.48
C VAL A 7 42.81 -4.29 -21.11
N PHE A 8 41.52 -4.36 -20.80
CA PHE A 8 40.60 -3.25 -21.05
C PHE A 8 40.50 -2.40 -19.79
N LEU A 9 41.15 -1.23 -19.84
CA LEU A 9 40.86 -0.10 -18.98
C LEU A 9 39.39 0.32 -19.17
N PHE A 10 38.56 0.19 -18.14
CA PHE A 10 37.38 1.04 -17.99
C PHE A 10 37.74 2.23 -17.10
N HIS A 11 38.31 3.27 -17.71
CA HIS A 11 38.19 4.62 -17.20
C HIS A 11 36.83 5.16 -17.68
N ARG A 12 35.81 5.05 -16.85
CA ARG A 12 34.64 5.94 -16.95
C ARG A 12 34.84 7.08 -15.96
N HIS A 13 35.43 8.18 -16.45
CA HIS A 13 35.03 9.48 -15.95
C HIS A 13 33.60 9.72 -16.44
N SER A 14 32.64 9.47 -15.57
CA SER A 14 31.31 10.08 -15.67
C SER A 14 31.19 10.97 -14.46
N THR A 15 31.61 12.23 -14.63
CA THR A 15 31.01 13.32 -13.86
C THR A 15 29.57 13.38 -14.31
N THR A 16 28.72 12.60 -13.65
CA THR A 16 27.28 12.66 -13.79
C THR A 16 26.88 14.06 -13.36
N ASP A 17 26.57 14.93 -14.31
CA ASP A 17 25.70 16.07 -14.05
C ASP A 17 24.42 15.47 -13.48
N MET A 18 24.28 15.51 -12.15
CA MET A 18 23.04 15.10 -11.52
C MET A 18 21.96 16.03 -12.06
N ALA A 19 20.96 15.44 -12.72
CA ALA A 19 19.77 16.18 -13.09
C ALA A 19 19.29 16.97 -11.85
N PRO A 20 18.90 18.24 -12.00
CA PRO A 20 18.45 19.03 -10.87
C PRO A 20 17.32 18.29 -10.16
N LEU A 21 17.46 18.11 -8.84
CA LEU A 21 16.43 17.50 -8.00
C LEU A 21 15.12 18.26 -8.19
N ASP A 22 14.00 17.53 -8.28
CA ASP A 22 12.69 18.17 -8.28
C ASP A 22 12.45 18.95 -6.97
N GLU A 23 11.52 19.89 -6.98
CA GLU A 23 11.31 20.83 -5.87
C GLU A 23 11.04 20.09 -4.55
N LEU A 24 10.21 19.03 -4.57
CA LEU A 24 9.90 18.25 -3.38
C LEU A 24 11.12 17.43 -2.90
N SER A 25 11.87 16.82 -3.80
CA SER A 25 13.14 16.16 -3.46
C SER A 25 14.11 17.13 -2.79
N GLY A 26 14.21 18.36 -3.28
CA GLY A 26 14.99 19.42 -2.65
C GLY A 26 14.53 19.72 -1.22
N VAL A 27 13.23 19.87 -1.00
CA VAL A 27 12.62 20.13 0.33
C VAL A 27 12.91 19.00 1.33
N LEU A 28 12.89 17.74 0.88
CA LEU A 28 13.07 16.57 1.75
C LEU A 28 14.53 16.14 1.92
N SER A 29 15.45 16.68 1.11
CA SER A 29 16.85 16.25 1.04
C SER A 29 17.60 16.23 2.37
N SER A 30 17.22 17.08 3.34
CA SER A 30 17.86 17.13 4.66
C SER A 30 17.33 16.09 5.66
N VAL A 31 16.15 15.51 5.41
CA VAL A 31 15.48 14.58 6.32
C VAL A 31 15.41 13.14 5.80
N LEU A 32 15.62 12.91 4.51
CA LEU A 32 15.68 11.54 3.95
C LEU A 32 16.93 10.81 4.43
N ASP A 33 16.74 9.64 5.03
CA ASP A 33 17.81 8.67 5.30
C ASP A 33 18.55 8.27 4.01
N CYS A 34 19.81 7.87 4.13
CA CYS A 34 20.65 7.54 2.97
C CYS A 34 20.09 6.38 2.13
N GLY A 35 19.53 5.36 2.77
CA GLY A 35 18.97 4.20 2.06
C GLY A 35 17.73 4.57 1.26
N LEU A 36 16.81 5.30 1.88
CA LEU A 36 15.60 5.78 1.21
C LEU A 36 15.95 6.75 0.08
N ARG A 37 16.88 7.70 0.33
CA ARG A 37 17.33 8.66 -0.68
C ARG A 37 17.92 7.97 -1.91
N ALA A 38 18.79 6.98 -1.69
CA ALA A 38 19.41 6.23 -2.78
C ALA A 38 18.36 5.47 -3.60
N LEU A 39 17.38 4.86 -2.95
CA LEU A 39 16.30 4.12 -3.62
C LEU A 39 15.46 5.02 -4.54
N ILE A 40 15.06 6.21 -4.07
CA ILE A 40 14.13 7.07 -4.81
C ILE A 40 14.81 8.19 -5.62
N GLN A 41 16.14 8.21 -5.72
CA GLN A 41 16.90 9.32 -6.33
C GLN A 41 16.56 9.62 -7.80
N HIS A 42 15.94 8.67 -8.51
CA HIS A 42 15.55 8.81 -9.91
C HIS A 42 14.04 9.05 -10.09
N ILE A 43 13.29 9.20 -9.00
CA ILE A 43 11.85 9.43 -9.01
C ILE A 43 11.58 10.92 -8.80
N ASP A 44 10.84 11.54 -9.72
CA ASP A 44 10.32 12.89 -9.52
C ASP A 44 9.19 12.86 -8.49
N LEU A 45 9.42 13.45 -7.31
CA LEU A 45 8.48 13.39 -6.19
C LEU A 45 7.36 14.43 -6.30
N THR A 46 7.63 15.57 -6.96
CA THR A 46 6.69 16.68 -7.07
C THR A 46 5.34 16.28 -7.70
N PRO A 47 5.27 15.56 -8.84
CA PRO A 47 4.00 15.16 -9.44
C PRO A 47 3.29 14.05 -8.65
N LEU A 48 3.98 13.36 -7.74
CA LEU A 48 3.38 12.33 -6.88
C LEU A 48 2.68 12.93 -5.64
N SER A 49 2.88 14.21 -5.37
CA SER A 49 2.30 14.89 -4.21
C SER A 49 1.03 15.66 -4.55
N ARG A 50 -0.01 15.46 -3.74
CA ARG A 50 -1.23 16.30 -3.77
C ARG A 50 -1.05 17.62 -3.01
N ILE A 51 0.05 17.76 -2.29
CA ILE A 51 0.40 18.92 -1.48
C ILE A 51 1.63 19.58 -2.09
N SER A 52 1.58 20.89 -2.29
CA SER A 52 2.73 21.61 -2.84
C SER A 52 3.96 21.49 -1.94
N PRO A 53 5.19 21.46 -2.51
CA PRO A 53 6.43 21.40 -1.73
C PRO A 53 6.51 22.54 -0.70
N LYS A 54 6.09 23.76 -1.09
CA LYS A 54 5.99 24.91 -0.18
C LYS A 54 5.10 24.67 1.04
N ARG A 55 3.98 23.97 0.88
CA ARG A 55 3.10 23.65 2.02
C ARG A 55 3.75 22.60 2.91
N LEU A 56 4.29 21.52 2.35
CA LEU A 56 5.00 20.48 3.12
C LEU A 56 6.21 21.05 3.89
N ALA A 57 6.97 21.96 3.28
CA ALA A 57 8.06 22.67 3.95
C ALA A 57 7.59 23.48 5.17
N LYS A 58 6.33 23.95 5.17
CA LYS A 58 5.73 24.71 6.27
C LYS A 58 5.09 23.81 7.33
N THR A 59 4.41 22.74 6.92
CA THR A 59 3.51 21.97 7.79
C THR A 59 4.09 20.65 8.26
N ALA A 60 4.90 19.98 7.45
CA ALA A 60 5.48 18.67 7.76
C ALA A 60 6.94 18.79 8.21
N LEU A 61 7.77 19.47 7.40
CA LEU A 61 9.23 19.51 7.58
C LEU A 61 9.71 19.96 8.98
N PRO A 62 9.10 20.96 9.65
CA PRO A 62 9.54 21.38 10.98
C PRO A 62 9.41 20.29 12.07
N HIS A 63 8.62 19.25 11.80
CA HIS A 63 8.36 18.14 12.71
C HIS A 63 9.15 16.88 12.38
N LEU A 64 9.97 16.91 11.31
CA LEU A 64 10.73 15.77 10.82
C LEU A 64 12.21 15.92 11.19
N GLY A 65 12.74 14.90 11.86
CA GLY A 65 14.18 14.68 12.03
C GLY A 65 14.73 13.63 11.06
N CYS A 66 13.91 12.64 10.68
CA CYS A 66 14.29 11.60 9.72
C CYS A 66 13.05 11.01 9.02
N VAL A 67 13.24 10.60 7.77
CA VAL A 67 12.32 9.79 6.97
C VAL A 67 13.10 8.60 6.43
N GLU A 68 12.68 7.39 6.78
CA GLU A 68 13.52 6.19 6.58
C GLU A 68 12.74 4.98 6.05
N LEU A 69 13.46 4.03 5.47
CA LEU A 69 13.00 2.64 5.35
C LEU A 69 13.32 1.95 6.67
N VAL A 70 12.29 1.56 7.40
CA VAL A 70 12.43 1.04 8.77
C VAL A 70 12.97 -0.39 8.72
N SER A 71 14.08 -0.64 9.41
CA SER A 71 14.61 -1.98 9.62
C SER A 71 13.79 -2.74 10.66
N GLY A 72 13.91 -4.07 10.74
CA GLY A 72 13.19 -4.83 11.76
C GLY A 72 13.55 -4.44 13.20
N SER A 73 14.80 -4.01 13.45
CA SER A 73 15.27 -3.63 14.79
C SER A 73 14.76 -2.24 15.18
N ALA A 74 14.75 -1.31 14.23
CA ALA A 74 14.10 -0.01 14.40
C ALA A 74 12.60 -0.19 14.62
N TYR A 75 11.96 -1.11 13.90
CA TYR A 75 10.55 -1.40 14.09
C TYR A 75 10.26 -1.90 15.51
N GLU A 76 10.98 -2.95 15.94
CA GLU A 76 10.83 -3.57 17.25
C GLU A 76 11.06 -2.59 18.41
N SER A 77 12.08 -1.73 18.29
CA SER A 77 12.45 -0.80 19.36
C SER A 77 11.60 0.48 19.40
N ASP A 78 11.24 1.04 18.24
CA ASP A 78 10.70 2.40 18.17
C ASP A 78 9.28 2.50 17.58
N TYR A 79 8.92 1.64 16.63
CA TYR A 79 7.64 1.75 15.92
C TYR A 79 6.56 0.83 16.46
N ASP A 80 6.92 -0.29 17.09
CA ASP A 80 5.96 -1.26 17.60
C ASP A 80 5.00 -0.65 18.63
N GLU A 81 5.50 0.14 19.59
CA GLU A 81 4.66 0.82 20.56
C GLU A 81 3.69 1.80 19.87
N LEU A 82 4.20 2.59 18.91
CA LEU A 82 3.39 3.53 18.17
C LEU A 82 2.32 2.82 17.33
N TYR A 83 2.67 1.71 16.67
CA TYR A 83 1.74 0.86 15.94
C TYR A 83 0.64 0.32 16.85
N ARG A 84 1.00 -0.31 17.98
CA ARG A 84 0.05 -0.87 18.94
C ARG A 84 -0.85 0.19 19.60
N SER A 85 -0.40 1.44 19.71
CA SER A 85 -1.22 2.54 20.20
C SER A 85 -2.29 3.01 19.20
N ASN A 86 -2.10 2.75 17.89
CA ASN A 86 -3.03 3.18 16.83
C ASN A 86 -3.96 2.07 16.34
N PHE A 87 -3.65 0.79 16.56
CA PHE A 87 -4.47 -0.35 16.12
C PHE A 87 -4.75 -1.33 17.26
N GLN A 88 -5.97 -1.86 17.30
CA GLN A 88 -6.45 -2.78 18.34
C GLN A 88 -7.26 -3.93 17.75
N GLY A 89 -7.28 -5.09 18.42
CA GLY A 89 -8.09 -6.25 18.04
C GLY A 89 -7.72 -6.83 16.66
N GLY A 90 -8.71 -7.35 15.93
CA GLY A 90 -8.54 -8.02 14.63
C GLY A 90 -8.21 -7.09 13.44
N GLU A 91 -7.99 -5.79 13.68
CA GLU A 91 -7.36 -4.91 12.69
C GLU A 91 -5.83 -5.01 12.69
N ARG A 92 -5.24 -5.73 13.65
CA ARG A 92 -3.83 -5.65 13.97
C ARG A 92 -3.13 -6.97 13.71
N GLU A 93 -2.17 -6.97 12.79
CA GLU A 93 -1.20 -8.04 12.62
C GLU A 93 -0.27 -8.17 13.84
N ARG A 94 0.23 -9.39 14.09
CA ARG A 94 1.23 -9.66 15.12
C ARG A 94 2.56 -8.99 14.77
N SER A 95 3.07 -8.14 15.67
CA SER A 95 4.32 -7.38 15.47
C SER A 95 5.54 -8.26 15.17
N GLU A 96 5.59 -9.46 15.74
CA GLU A 96 6.67 -10.43 15.49
C GLU A 96 6.76 -10.86 14.02
N LEU A 97 5.63 -10.95 13.29
CA LEU A 97 5.63 -11.23 11.85
C LEU A 97 6.20 -10.06 11.06
N ILE A 98 5.82 -8.82 11.44
CA ILE A 98 6.35 -7.61 10.81
C ILE A 98 7.88 -7.53 10.99
N VAL A 99 8.37 -7.75 12.22
CA VAL A 99 9.82 -7.75 12.52
C VAL A 99 10.53 -8.85 11.74
N ALA A 100 9.99 -10.07 11.71
CA ALA A 100 10.58 -11.20 10.98
C ALA A 100 10.70 -10.89 9.49
N ARG A 101 9.64 -10.34 8.86
CA ARG A 101 9.67 -9.95 7.44
C ARG A 101 10.74 -8.90 7.15
N LEU A 102 10.83 -7.86 7.98
CA LEU A 102 11.84 -6.81 7.80
C LEU A 102 13.27 -7.34 8.01
N MET A 103 13.47 -8.25 8.95
CA MET A 103 14.75 -8.92 9.17
C MET A 103 15.15 -9.80 7.98
N ASP A 104 14.23 -10.63 7.51
CA ASP A 104 14.49 -11.53 6.38
C ASP A 104 14.76 -10.76 5.07
N ASP A 105 14.16 -9.59 4.88
CA ASP A 105 14.45 -8.69 3.75
C ASP A 105 15.90 -8.18 3.80
N THR A 106 16.40 -7.75 4.97
CA THR A 106 17.80 -7.32 5.13
C THR A 106 18.81 -8.46 4.94
N LEU A 107 18.36 -9.71 5.08
CA LEU A 107 19.16 -10.92 4.87
C LEU A 107 19.00 -11.51 3.47
N ASP A 108 18.33 -10.80 2.54
CA ASP A 108 18.05 -11.23 1.15
C ASP A 108 17.26 -12.55 1.05
N LYS A 109 16.57 -12.97 2.12
CA LYS A 109 15.77 -14.21 2.12
C LYS A 109 14.41 -14.04 1.44
N ARG A 110 14.01 -12.80 1.14
CA ARG A 110 12.73 -12.43 0.53
C ARG A 110 12.84 -11.99 -0.93
N LYS A 111 13.98 -12.23 -1.58
CA LYS A 111 14.28 -11.74 -2.93
C LYS A 111 13.22 -12.09 -3.99
N ASP A 112 12.66 -13.29 -3.91
CA ASP A 112 11.66 -13.81 -4.86
C ASP A 112 10.22 -13.71 -4.32
N LEU A 113 10.02 -13.01 -3.21
CA LEU A 113 8.73 -12.80 -2.57
C LEU A 113 8.22 -11.39 -2.85
N THR A 114 6.91 -11.19 -2.63
CA THR A 114 6.32 -9.85 -2.66
C THR A 114 7.08 -8.90 -1.73
N PRO A 115 7.59 -7.75 -2.24
CA PRO A 115 8.30 -6.79 -1.41
C PRO A 115 7.38 -6.21 -0.36
N PHE A 116 7.85 -6.23 0.88
CA PHE A 116 7.19 -5.61 2.03
C PHE A 116 8.10 -4.50 2.57
N ARG A 117 7.56 -3.30 2.81
CA ARG A 117 8.31 -2.15 3.29
C ARG A 117 7.54 -1.43 4.40
N VAL A 118 8.29 -0.83 5.30
CA VAL A 118 7.78 0.13 6.28
C VAL A 118 8.51 1.45 6.06
N LEU A 119 7.78 2.50 5.70
CA LEU A 119 8.28 3.87 5.67
C LEU A 119 8.02 4.51 7.03
N GLY A 120 9.07 5.02 7.67
CA GLY A 120 9.03 5.57 9.02
C GLY A 120 9.31 7.07 9.02
N LEU A 121 8.64 7.78 9.93
CA LEU A 121 8.91 9.18 10.27
C LEU A 121 9.44 9.25 11.70
N ARG A 122 10.49 10.03 11.90
CA ARG A 122 10.99 10.40 13.22
C ARG A 122 10.98 11.92 13.39
N ASP A 123 10.78 12.38 14.61
CA ASP A 123 10.97 13.78 14.97
C ASP A 123 12.46 14.12 15.18
N PRO A 124 12.82 15.40 15.37
CA PRO A 124 14.20 15.82 15.64
C PRO A 124 14.84 15.18 16.89
N THR A 125 14.04 14.62 17.80
CA THR A 125 14.52 13.88 18.98
C THR A 125 14.75 12.40 18.69
N ARG A 126 14.59 11.97 17.44
CA ARG A 126 14.68 10.57 16.96
C ARG A 126 13.52 9.67 17.41
N SER A 127 12.47 10.21 18.02
CA SER A 127 11.30 9.41 18.39
C SER A 127 10.44 9.10 17.16
N ALA A 128 9.91 7.88 17.07
CA ALA A 128 8.96 7.53 16.01
C ALA A 128 7.67 8.36 16.12
N ILE A 129 7.22 8.93 15.00
CA ILE A 129 6.02 9.79 14.96
C ILE A 129 4.98 9.37 13.93
N GLY A 130 5.30 8.41 13.07
CA GLY A 130 4.35 7.86 12.12
C GLY A 130 5.00 6.86 11.19
N ALA A 131 4.20 5.99 10.58
CA ALA A 131 4.69 5.05 9.59
C ALA A 131 3.61 4.67 8.57
N ALA A 132 4.06 4.11 7.45
CA ALA A 132 3.24 3.46 6.43
C ALA A 132 3.80 2.06 6.14
N HIS A 133 2.98 1.02 6.28
CA HIS A 133 3.32 -0.36 5.98
C HIS A 133 2.64 -0.72 4.66
N PHE A 134 3.41 -1.24 3.70
CA PHE A 134 2.86 -1.60 2.40
C PHE A 134 3.60 -2.77 1.76
N SER A 135 2.87 -3.53 0.96
CA SER A 135 3.41 -4.51 0.02
C SER A 135 3.31 -3.99 -1.41
N VAL A 136 4.26 -4.35 -2.27
CA VAL A 136 4.22 -3.97 -3.71
C VAL A 136 3.66 -5.11 -4.53
N LEU A 137 2.41 -4.99 -4.95
CA LEU A 137 1.72 -5.98 -5.77
C LEU A 137 2.12 -5.84 -7.23
N PHE A 138 2.93 -6.78 -7.72
CA PHE A 138 3.23 -6.89 -9.15
C PHE A 138 2.18 -7.76 -9.84
N PHE A 139 1.65 -7.29 -10.97
CA PHE A 139 0.73 -8.09 -11.78
C PHE A 139 1.50 -9.12 -12.61
N GLU A 140 0.86 -10.22 -13.01
CA GLU A 140 1.51 -11.33 -13.72
C GLU A 140 2.24 -10.93 -15.02
N LYS A 141 1.79 -9.85 -15.68
CA LYS A 141 2.43 -9.29 -16.88
C LYS A 141 3.49 -8.23 -16.57
N ASN A 142 3.72 -7.92 -15.29
CA ASN A 142 4.59 -6.87 -14.78
C ASN A 142 4.37 -5.49 -15.43
N ASP A 143 3.15 -5.23 -15.89
CA ASP A 143 2.75 -3.96 -16.49
C ASP A 143 2.27 -2.94 -15.44
N HIS A 144 1.94 -3.42 -14.23
CA HIS A 144 1.55 -2.59 -13.09
C HIS A 144 2.25 -3.03 -11.81
N ALA A 145 2.55 -2.04 -10.96
CA ALA A 145 2.95 -2.21 -9.58
C ALA A 145 2.01 -1.38 -8.70
N VAL A 146 1.31 -2.04 -7.78
CA VAL A 146 0.31 -1.39 -6.91
C VAL A 146 0.77 -1.50 -5.46
N PRO A 147 1.06 -0.38 -4.76
CA PRO A 147 1.24 -0.44 -3.32
C PRO A 147 -0.07 -0.80 -2.64
N TYR A 148 -0.09 -1.94 -1.96
CA TYR A 148 -1.12 -2.30 -1.00
C TYR A 148 -0.74 -1.76 0.37
N LEU A 149 -1.37 -0.67 0.77
CA LEU A 149 -1.14 0.02 2.04
C LEU A 149 -1.95 -0.65 3.15
N GLN A 150 -1.31 -1.53 3.93
CA GLN A 150 -1.97 -2.20 5.05
C GLN A 150 -2.22 -1.25 6.23
N TYR A 151 -1.22 -0.42 6.56
CA TYR A 151 -1.27 0.46 7.72
C TYR A 151 -0.70 1.83 7.42
N ILE A 152 -1.35 2.88 7.93
CA ILE A 152 -0.81 4.22 7.98
C ILE A 152 -1.25 4.90 9.26
N TYR A 153 -0.31 5.49 10.00
CA TYR A 153 -0.58 6.07 11.30
C TYR A 153 0.39 7.19 11.63
N ILE A 154 -0.11 8.18 12.37
CA ILE A 154 0.64 9.33 12.85
C ILE A 154 0.34 9.50 14.35
N ARG A 155 1.39 9.69 15.13
CA ARG A 155 1.35 10.01 16.57
C ARG A 155 0.36 11.16 16.81
N PRO A 156 -0.54 11.07 17.80
CA PRO A 156 -1.64 12.03 17.97
C PRO A 156 -1.22 13.51 17.95
N GLU A 157 -0.12 13.84 18.61
CA GLU A 157 0.44 15.19 18.73
C GLU A 157 0.96 15.74 17.39
N ASN A 158 1.21 14.84 16.42
CA ASN A 158 1.72 15.15 15.08
C ASN A 158 0.65 15.13 13.99
N ARG A 159 -0.63 14.93 14.36
CA ARG A 159 -1.74 14.97 13.40
C ARG A 159 -1.95 16.41 12.89
N ARG A 160 -2.56 16.53 11.69
CA ARG A 160 -2.81 17.81 10.98
C ARG A 160 -1.53 18.56 10.54
N GLN A 161 -0.42 17.85 10.39
CA GLN A 161 0.87 18.36 9.91
C GLN A 161 1.20 17.85 8.49
N ASP A 162 0.19 17.41 7.73
CA ASP A 162 0.33 16.85 6.38
C ASP A 162 1.25 15.60 6.26
N LEU A 163 1.69 15.01 7.39
CA LEU A 163 2.62 13.87 7.43
C LEU A 163 2.07 12.59 6.79
N SER A 164 0.76 12.32 6.92
CA SER A 164 0.12 11.17 6.26
C SER A 164 0.12 11.30 4.74
N GLU A 165 0.01 12.53 4.24
CA GLU A 165 0.02 12.81 2.80
C GLU A 165 1.44 12.69 2.24
N LEU A 166 2.45 13.15 3.00
CA LEU A 166 3.86 12.88 2.69
C LEU A 166 4.15 11.37 2.61
N LEU A 167 3.65 10.57 3.57
CA LEU A 167 3.82 9.11 3.53
C LEU A 167 3.18 8.50 2.27
N HIS A 168 1.97 8.91 1.88
CA HIS A 168 1.36 8.44 0.63
C HIS A 168 2.22 8.74 -0.60
N THR A 169 2.79 9.95 -0.69
CA THR A 169 3.70 10.31 -1.79
C THR A 169 4.93 9.40 -1.82
N LEU A 170 5.55 9.15 -0.67
CA LEU A 170 6.74 8.32 -0.58
C LEU A 170 6.46 6.84 -0.81
N VAL A 171 5.30 6.33 -0.41
CA VAL A 171 4.85 4.95 -0.72
C VAL A 171 4.79 4.74 -2.22
N VAL A 172 4.22 5.70 -2.97
CA VAL A 172 4.18 5.64 -4.43
C VAL A 172 5.59 5.71 -5.02
N ALA A 173 6.43 6.62 -4.52
CA ALA A 173 7.81 6.76 -5.00
C ALA A 173 8.66 5.49 -4.79
N VAL A 174 8.58 4.87 -3.61
CA VAL A 174 9.26 3.60 -3.31
C VAL A 174 8.73 2.50 -4.20
N THR A 175 7.42 2.44 -4.44
CA THR A 175 6.84 1.44 -5.35
C THR A 175 7.35 1.60 -6.78
N MET A 176 7.43 2.84 -7.27
CA MET A 176 8.02 3.13 -8.60
C MET A 176 9.49 2.72 -8.66
N ALA A 177 10.27 3.01 -7.62
CA ALA A 177 11.68 2.62 -7.57
C ALA A 177 11.86 1.09 -7.60
N LEU A 178 11.08 0.34 -6.80
CA LEU A 178 11.13 -1.12 -6.79
C LEU A 178 10.67 -1.73 -8.12
N ALA A 179 9.70 -1.11 -8.79
CA ALA A 179 9.28 -1.54 -10.13
C ALA A 179 10.35 -1.32 -11.22
N ILE A 180 11.20 -0.30 -11.06
CA ILE A 180 12.35 -0.09 -11.93
C ILE A 180 13.43 -1.15 -11.65
N GLU A 181 13.70 -1.43 -10.36
CA GLU A 181 14.69 -2.44 -9.95
C GLU A 181 14.33 -3.85 -10.39
N SER A 182 13.03 -4.19 -10.47
CA SER A 182 12.56 -5.50 -10.96
C SER A 182 12.80 -5.73 -12.47
N GLY A 183 13.45 -4.79 -13.17
CA GLY A 183 13.92 -4.98 -14.55
C GLY A 183 12.91 -4.65 -15.64
N SER A 184 11.75 -4.09 -15.28
CA SER A 184 10.77 -3.59 -16.25
C SER A 184 11.04 -2.12 -16.55
N ILE A 185 12.14 -1.86 -17.27
CA ILE A 185 12.68 -0.52 -17.53
C ILE A 185 11.73 0.34 -18.39
N ASP A 186 10.84 -0.30 -19.15
CA ASP A 186 9.84 0.39 -19.97
C ASP A 186 8.43 0.07 -19.46
N ALA A 187 7.80 1.04 -18.79
CA ALA A 187 6.35 1.17 -18.62
C ALA A 187 5.62 0.44 -17.47
N VAL A 188 6.27 0.03 -16.37
CA VAL A 188 5.48 -0.36 -15.17
C VAL A 188 4.71 0.85 -14.65
N LYS A 189 3.39 0.74 -14.67
CA LYS A 189 2.51 1.81 -14.18
C LYS A 189 2.26 1.62 -12.68
N VAL A 190 2.31 2.72 -11.94
CA VAL A 190 1.85 2.78 -10.55
C VAL A 190 0.59 3.65 -10.50
N PRO A 191 -0.59 3.11 -10.87
CA PRO A 191 -1.80 3.91 -11.11
C PRO A 191 -2.47 4.40 -9.83
N PHE A 192 -2.35 3.66 -8.74
CA PHE A 192 -3.01 3.96 -7.47
C PHE A 192 -2.36 3.22 -6.31
N THR A 193 -2.63 3.69 -5.09
CA THR A 193 -2.46 2.93 -3.85
C THR A 193 -3.75 2.20 -3.53
N LEU A 194 -3.66 0.90 -3.24
CA LEU A 194 -4.76 0.07 -2.74
C LEU A 194 -4.82 0.18 -1.22
N CYS A 195 -5.98 0.50 -0.66
CA CYS A 195 -6.22 0.52 0.78
C CYS A 195 -7.46 -0.32 1.11
N GLU A 196 -7.48 -0.95 2.27
CA GLU A 196 -8.72 -1.48 2.85
C GLU A 196 -9.38 -0.39 3.71
N THR A 197 -10.68 -0.20 3.52
CA THR A 197 -11.51 0.59 4.43
C THR A 197 -12.62 -0.28 4.98
N GLU A 198 -12.72 -0.34 6.30
CA GLU A 198 -13.91 -0.84 6.97
C GLU A 198 -15.04 0.15 6.70
N PRO A 199 -16.14 -0.27 6.09
CA PRO A 199 -17.31 0.57 5.97
C PRO A 199 -18.05 0.61 7.32
N ALA A 200 -18.64 1.78 7.62
CA ALA A 200 -19.08 2.29 8.93
C ALA A 200 -19.90 1.37 9.89
N VAL A 201 -20.36 0.20 9.47
CA VAL A 201 -21.55 -0.46 10.05
C VAL A 201 -21.22 -1.77 10.80
N ARG A 202 -20.00 -2.31 10.69
CA ARG A 202 -19.69 -3.66 11.20
C ARG A 202 -19.41 -3.78 12.71
N ARG A 203 -19.18 -2.67 13.42
CA ARG A 203 -18.83 -2.72 14.85
C ARG A 203 -19.97 -2.33 15.77
N ASP A 204 -20.19 -3.15 16.80
CA ASP A 204 -21.19 -2.94 17.85
C ASP A 204 -20.80 -1.74 18.74
N GLY A 205 -21.32 -0.56 18.42
CA GLY A 205 -21.20 0.61 19.29
C GLY A 205 -21.10 1.94 18.55
N ALA A 206 -21.67 3.00 19.13
CA ALA A 206 -21.61 4.35 18.56
C ALA A 206 -20.17 4.88 18.32
N PRO A 207 -19.18 4.67 19.22
CA PRO A 207 -17.82 5.21 19.02
C PRO A 207 -17.06 4.56 17.85
N GLN A 208 -17.21 3.24 17.68
CA GLN A 208 -16.50 2.47 16.65
C GLN A 208 -17.09 2.72 15.25
N ARG A 209 -18.42 2.85 15.15
CA ARG A 209 -19.08 3.31 13.92
C ARG A 209 -18.63 4.71 13.53
N ALA A 210 -18.55 5.64 14.47
CA ALA A 210 -18.05 7.00 14.21
C ALA A 210 -16.59 7.00 13.71
N TYR A 211 -15.75 6.10 14.23
CA TYR A 211 -14.38 5.93 13.76
C TYR A 211 -14.30 5.43 12.31
N ALA A 212 -15.06 4.38 11.97
CA ALA A 212 -15.12 3.84 10.61
C ALA A 212 -15.71 4.85 9.61
N VAL A 213 -16.78 5.59 9.98
CA VAL A 213 -17.30 6.72 9.18
C VAL A 213 -16.20 7.76 8.91
N ASN A 214 -15.44 8.15 9.93
CA ASN A 214 -14.38 9.14 9.78
C ASN A 214 -13.26 8.64 8.84
N ARG A 215 -12.84 7.37 8.96
CA ARG A 215 -11.87 6.77 8.04
C ARG A 215 -12.37 6.76 6.59
N SER A 216 -13.61 6.33 6.35
CA SER A 216 -14.21 6.37 5.01
C SER A 216 -14.31 7.80 4.46
N GLN A 217 -14.64 8.79 5.31
CA GLN A 217 -14.66 10.20 4.92
C GLN A 217 -13.27 10.75 4.57
N ILE A 218 -12.21 10.31 5.25
CA ILE A 218 -10.83 10.71 4.94
C ILE A 218 -10.45 10.19 3.55
N HIS A 219 -10.69 8.90 3.27
CA HIS A 219 -10.44 8.34 1.94
C HIS A 219 -11.29 9.03 0.86
N SER A 220 -12.58 9.28 1.13
CA SER A 220 -13.48 9.97 0.21
C SER A 220 -13.04 11.41 -0.11
N LYS A 221 -12.63 12.20 0.90
CA LYS A 221 -12.11 13.57 0.70
C LYS A 221 -10.81 13.60 -0.11
N SER A 222 -10.06 12.50 -0.09
CA SER A 222 -8.88 12.33 -0.92
C SER A 222 -9.22 11.92 -2.37
N GLY A 223 -10.50 11.80 -2.73
CA GLY A 223 -10.93 11.36 -4.06
C GLY A 223 -10.69 9.86 -4.30
N SER A 224 -10.54 9.05 -3.23
CA SER A 224 -10.48 7.60 -3.40
C SER A 224 -11.81 7.05 -3.91
N GLN A 225 -11.73 6.05 -4.78
CA GLN A 225 -12.87 5.34 -5.34
C GLN A 225 -12.90 3.91 -4.80
N ALA A 226 -14.08 3.37 -4.56
CA ALA A 226 -14.27 1.98 -4.19
C ALA A 226 -14.17 1.07 -5.42
N LEU A 227 -13.39 -0.01 -5.33
CA LEU A 227 -13.38 -1.08 -6.33
C LEU A 227 -14.43 -2.13 -5.96
N MET A 228 -15.45 -2.26 -6.80
CA MET A 228 -16.62 -3.09 -6.58
C MET A 228 -16.83 -4.08 -7.73
N LEU A 229 -17.68 -5.08 -7.52
CA LEU A 229 -18.19 -5.98 -8.55
C LEU A 229 -19.66 -5.69 -8.82
N ARG A 230 -20.02 -5.49 -10.08
CA ARG A 230 -21.39 -5.40 -10.54
C ARG A 230 -21.77 -6.73 -11.19
N ARG A 231 -22.73 -7.44 -10.59
CA ARG A 231 -23.28 -8.67 -11.16
C ARG A 231 -24.24 -8.32 -12.30
N LYS A 232 -24.06 -8.93 -13.47
CA LYS A 232 -24.97 -8.68 -14.60
C LYS A 232 -26.34 -9.33 -14.43
N ALA A 233 -26.39 -10.47 -13.75
CA ALA A 233 -27.63 -11.25 -13.59
C ALA A 233 -28.73 -10.48 -12.83
N ASP A 234 -28.37 -9.74 -11.79
CA ASP A 234 -29.31 -9.04 -10.91
C ASP A 234 -29.01 -7.53 -10.77
N GLY A 235 -27.94 -7.04 -11.40
CA GLY A 235 -27.50 -5.64 -11.33
C GLY A 235 -26.91 -5.24 -9.97
N ARG A 236 -26.79 -6.16 -9.01
CA ARG A 236 -26.30 -5.85 -7.67
C ARG A 236 -24.82 -5.48 -7.71
N VAL A 237 -24.47 -4.48 -6.92
CA VAL A 237 -23.07 -4.10 -6.68
C VAL A 237 -22.65 -4.63 -5.32
N ILE A 238 -21.55 -5.38 -5.29
CA ILE A 238 -21.02 -6.01 -4.09
C ILE A 238 -19.52 -5.78 -3.98
N SER A 239 -18.97 -5.91 -2.77
CA SER A 239 -17.53 -5.80 -2.56
C SER A 239 -16.76 -6.84 -3.37
N ALA A 240 -15.70 -6.39 -4.06
CA ALA A 240 -14.81 -7.25 -4.80
C ALA A 240 -13.88 -8.10 -3.92
N HIS A 241 -13.81 -7.81 -2.61
CA HIS A 241 -12.70 -8.22 -1.76
C HIS A 241 -13.13 -8.91 -0.46
N VAL A 242 -12.28 -9.85 -0.02
CA VAL A 242 -12.37 -10.53 1.28
C VAL A 242 -10.97 -10.56 1.92
N GLN A 243 -10.82 -9.94 3.07
CA GLN A 243 -9.61 -10.06 3.89
C GLN A 243 -9.64 -11.42 4.60
N PRO A 244 -8.56 -12.22 4.59
CA PRO A 244 -8.50 -13.40 5.45
C PRO A 244 -8.40 -13.01 6.93
N GLY A 245 -8.82 -13.91 7.82
CA GLY A 245 -8.46 -13.79 9.23
C GLY A 245 -6.93 -13.76 9.39
N LEU A 246 -6.42 -12.87 10.23
CA LEU A 246 -4.98 -12.64 10.37
C LEU A 246 -4.32 -13.70 11.27
N ASP A 247 -5.09 -14.29 12.19
CA ASP A 247 -4.69 -15.41 13.04
C ASP A 247 -5.52 -16.69 12.78
N VAL A 248 -4.98 -17.82 13.22
CA VAL A 248 -5.62 -19.13 13.05
C VAL A 248 -7.03 -19.11 13.67
N HIS A 249 -8.02 -19.62 12.92
CA HIS A 249 -9.44 -19.65 13.29
C HIS A 249 -10.17 -18.29 13.27
N GLU A 250 -9.51 -17.19 12.91
CA GLU A 250 -10.23 -15.94 12.65
C GLU A 250 -11.03 -16.03 11.33
N PRO A 251 -12.30 -15.63 11.33
CA PRO A 251 -13.12 -15.69 10.12
C PRO A 251 -12.70 -14.63 9.10
N PRO A 252 -12.97 -14.85 7.80
CA PRO A 252 -12.75 -13.83 6.79
C PRO A 252 -13.58 -12.57 7.04
N LEU A 253 -13.03 -11.43 6.64
CA LEU A 253 -13.62 -10.12 6.81
C LEU A 253 -13.91 -9.48 5.44
N THR A 254 -15.15 -9.09 5.19
CA THR A 254 -15.49 -8.31 3.99
C THR A 254 -15.24 -6.83 4.25
N TYR A 255 -14.31 -6.25 3.48
CA TYR A 255 -14.02 -4.81 3.46
C TYR A 255 -14.26 -4.24 2.07
N ILE A 256 -14.14 -2.92 1.96
CA ILE A 256 -14.11 -2.23 0.68
C ILE A 256 -12.66 -1.92 0.33
N TRP A 257 -12.25 -2.26 -0.88
CA TRP A 257 -11.01 -1.75 -1.43
C TRP A 257 -11.21 -0.33 -1.95
N ALA A 258 -10.45 0.60 -1.37
CA ALA A 258 -10.37 1.99 -1.79
C ALA A 258 -9.11 2.18 -2.64
N LEU A 259 -9.28 2.61 -3.88
CA LEU A 259 -8.21 2.98 -4.79
C LEU A 259 -7.95 4.47 -4.63
N ARG A 260 -6.74 4.82 -4.18
CA ARG A 260 -6.27 6.20 -4.10
C ARG A 260 -5.38 6.48 -5.31
N ALA A 261 -5.89 7.24 -6.28
CA ALA A 261 -5.17 7.57 -7.52
C ALA A 261 -3.79 8.19 -7.26
N ASN A 262 -2.79 7.73 -8.00
CA ASN A 262 -1.49 8.39 -8.10
C ASN A 262 -1.69 9.75 -8.82
N PRO A 263 -1.33 10.90 -8.23
CA PRO A 263 -1.59 12.20 -8.85
C PRO A 263 -0.85 12.43 -10.18
N ALA A 264 0.21 11.69 -10.45
CA ALA A 264 1.01 11.82 -11.67
C ALA A 264 0.39 11.10 -12.89
N VAL A 265 -0.61 10.24 -12.68
CA VAL A 265 -1.22 9.43 -13.74
C VAL A 265 -2.73 9.38 -13.59
N GLU A 266 -3.44 9.37 -14.71
CA GLU A 266 -4.90 9.20 -14.67
C GLU A 266 -5.26 7.81 -14.14
N LEU A 267 -6.26 7.74 -13.27
CA LEU A 267 -6.81 6.47 -12.80
C LEU A 267 -7.65 5.84 -13.91
N ALA A 268 -7.00 5.08 -14.79
CA ALA A 268 -7.66 4.20 -15.74
C ALA A 268 -7.80 2.80 -15.13
N PHE A 269 -9.02 2.39 -14.80
CA PHE A 269 -9.33 1.03 -14.40
C PHE A 269 -10.19 0.40 -15.49
N GLU A 270 -9.59 -0.44 -16.33
CA GLU A 270 -10.30 -1.06 -17.44
C GLU A 270 -11.32 -2.09 -16.92
N GLY A 271 -12.61 -1.83 -17.16
CA GLY A 271 -13.74 -2.66 -16.69
C GLY A 271 -13.80 -4.07 -17.29
N GLY A 272 -12.94 -4.40 -18.27
CA GLY A 272 -12.85 -5.72 -18.93
C GLY A 272 -12.34 -6.87 -18.04
N GLY A 273 -12.26 -6.68 -16.73
CA GLY A 273 -11.98 -7.71 -15.73
C GLY A 273 -10.51 -8.12 -15.56
N GLY A 274 -9.64 -7.85 -16.53
CA GLY A 274 -8.22 -8.24 -16.48
C GLY A 274 -7.49 -7.61 -15.29
N MET A 275 -7.63 -6.30 -15.09
CA MET A 275 -6.94 -5.59 -14.00
C MET A 275 -7.41 -6.04 -12.61
N GLY A 276 -8.73 -6.19 -12.42
CA GLY A 276 -9.30 -6.62 -11.15
C GLY A 276 -8.90 -8.04 -10.75
N LYS A 277 -8.89 -8.97 -11.71
CA LYS A 277 -8.43 -10.36 -11.49
C LYS A 277 -6.94 -10.41 -11.12
N SER A 278 -6.10 -9.67 -11.85
CA SER A 278 -4.67 -9.55 -11.54
C SER A 278 -4.43 -8.98 -10.15
N LEU A 279 -5.20 -7.95 -9.76
CA LEU A 279 -5.10 -7.34 -8.43
C LEU A 279 -5.47 -8.34 -7.33
N ILE A 280 -6.55 -9.10 -7.49
CA ILE A 280 -6.96 -10.14 -6.55
C ILE A 280 -5.90 -11.24 -6.44
N SER A 281 -5.37 -11.71 -7.56
CA SER A 281 -4.31 -12.72 -7.60
C SER A 281 -3.06 -12.25 -6.84
N ALA A 282 -2.56 -11.05 -7.18
CA ALA A 282 -1.38 -10.46 -6.56
C ALA A 282 -1.57 -10.18 -5.06
N TYR A 283 -2.76 -9.71 -4.66
CA TYR A 283 -3.10 -9.50 -3.25
C TYR A 283 -2.99 -10.80 -2.44
N TYR A 284 -3.66 -11.87 -2.86
CA TYR A 284 -3.59 -13.13 -2.10
C TYR A 284 -2.21 -13.78 -2.14
N GLN A 285 -1.45 -13.61 -3.23
CA GLN A 285 -0.06 -14.04 -3.28
C GLN A 285 0.79 -13.26 -2.27
N SER A 286 0.59 -11.94 -2.15
CA SER A 286 1.32 -11.13 -1.16
C SER A 286 1.10 -11.63 0.26
N LEU A 287 -0.11 -12.05 0.60
CA LEU A 287 -0.42 -12.58 1.94
C LEU A 287 0.26 -13.94 2.21
N ILE A 288 0.40 -14.77 1.17
CA ILE A 288 1.14 -16.04 1.27
C ILE A 288 2.63 -15.75 1.51
N ASP A 289 3.19 -14.82 0.75
CA ASP A 289 4.59 -14.39 0.85
C ASP A 289 4.90 -13.70 2.17
N GLU A 290 3.89 -13.07 2.77
CA GLU A 290 3.93 -12.45 4.07
C GLU A 290 3.81 -13.44 5.24
N GLY A 291 3.44 -14.70 4.97
CA GLY A 291 3.40 -15.76 5.98
C GLY A 291 2.09 -15.84 6.77
N PHE A 292 0.99 -15.26 6.26
CA PHE A 292 -0.32 -15.41 6.88
C PHE A 292 -0.85 -16.86 6.80
N PRO A 293 -1.83 -17.25 7.64
CA PRO A 293 -2.36 -18.61 7.66
C PRO A 293 -2.95 -19.04 6.30
N ARG A 294 -2.34 -20.06 5.68
CA ARG A 294 -2.72 -20.54 4.33
C ARG A 294 -4.18 -20.98 4.22
N GLU A 295 -4.73 -21.59 5.27
CA GLU A 295 -6.13 -22.03 5.30
C GLU A 295 -7.09 -20.84 5.25
N ASN A 296 -6.81 -19.78 6.02
CA ASN A 296 -7.60 -18.55 6.02
C ASN A 296 -7.53 -17.84 4.66
N ILE A 297 -6.31 -17.76 4.06
CA ILE A 297 -6.10 -17.20 2.73
C ILE A 297 -6.92 -17.99 1.70
N ALA A 298 -6.85 -19.32 1.71
CA ALA A 298 -7.60 -20.15 0.79
C ALA A 298 -9.11 -19.98 0.93
N GLN A 299 -9.61 -19.82 2.16
CA GLN A 299 -11.04 -19.55 2.41
C GLN A 299 -11.47 -18.18 1.86
N ALA A 300 -10.75 -17.11 2.19
CA ALA A 300 -11.05 -15.76 1.71
C ALA A 300 -10.98 -15.69 0.17
N LYS A 301 -9.95 -16.30 -0.42
CA LYS A 301 -9.78 -16.39 -1.87
C LYS A 301 -10.96 -17.06 -2.56
N ARG A 302 -11.44 -18.19 -2.03
CA ARG A 302 -12.65 -18.87 -2.57
C ARG A 302 -13.89 -17.97 -2.56
N LEU A 303 -14.10 -17.20 -1.49
CA LEU A 303 -15.23 -16.26 -1.41
C LEU A 303 -15.09 -15.14 -2.45
N ALA A 304 -13.91 -14.51 -2.55
CA ALA A 304 -13.66 -13.46 -3.54
C ALA A 304 -13.76 -13.99 -4.99
N GLU A 305 -13.31 -15.21 -5.26
CA GLU A 305 -13.46 -15.86 -6.57
C GLU A 305 -14.93 -16.21 -6.89
N ALA A 306 -15.69 -16.68 -5.90
CA ALA A 306 -17.12 -16.94 -6.07
C ALA A 306 -17.90 -15.68 -6.47
N ARG A 307 -17.57 -14.52 -5.88
CA ARG A 307 -18.19 -13.23 -6.24
C ARG A 307 -17.90 -12.79 -7.68
N GLN A 308 -16.81 -13.27 -8.28
CA GLN A 308 -16.42 -12.96 -9.66
C GLN A 308 -17.07 -13.90 -10.69
N GLN A 309 -17.85 -14.89 -10.25
CA GLN A 309 -18.63 -15.76 -11.14
C GLN A 309 -19.83 -15.01 -11.74
N ASP A 310 -20.56 -15.62 -12.66
CA ASP A 310 -21.80 -15.09 -13.26
C ASP A 310 -21.66 -13.75 -14.02
N ASP A 311 -20.60 -13.59 -14.81
CA ASP A 311 -20.40 -12.42 -15.69
C ASP A 311 -20.36 -11.08 -14.91
N ALA A 312 -19.85 -11.12 -13.67
CA ALA A 312 -19.61 -9.93 -12.86
C ALA A 312 -18.47 -9.08 -13.44
N GLU A 313 -18.68 -7.76 -13.43
CA GLU A 313 -17.72 -6.78 -13.94
C GLU A 313 -17.19 -5.90 -12.81
N PHE A 314 -15.89 -5.63 -12.83
CA PHE A 314 -15.31 -4.66 -11.92
C PHE A 314 -15.76 -3.25 -12.29
N CYS A 315 -16.17 -2.48 -11.29
CA CYS A 315 -16.54 -1.08 -11.47
C CYS A 315 -16.01 -0.23 -10.32
N LEU A 316 -15.84 1.07 -10.59
CA LEU A 316 -15.47 2.06 -9.60
C LEU A 316 -16.70 2.84 -9.17
N LEU A 317 -16.88 3.00 -7.86
CA LEU A 317 -17.89 3.87 -7.28
C LEU A 317 -17.23 4.93 -6.38
N PRO A 318 -17.76 6.15 -6.28
CA PRO A 318 -17.39 7.06 -5.21
C PRO A 318 -17.61 6.40 -3.85
N LEU A 319 -16.68 6.56 -2.91
CA LEU A 319 -16.82 5.99 -1.56
C LEU A 319 -18.08 6.48 -0.82
N SER A 320 -18.59 7.66 -1.17
CA SER A 320 -19.83 8.23 -0.64
C SER A 320 -21.10 7.50 -1.10
N GLU A 321 -21.01 6.69 -2.16
CA GLU A 321 -22.14 5.92 -2.72
C GLU A 321 -22.20 4.49 -2.17
N ILE A 322 -21.23 4.07 -1.35
CA ILE A 322 -21.19 2.73 -0.79
C ILE A 322 -22.24 2.57 0.30
N THR A 323 -23.14 1.62 0.10
CA THR A 323 -24.21 1.27 1.04
C THR A 323 -23.93 -0.08 1.73
N THR A 324 -24.65 -0.34 2.82
CA THR A 324 -24.39 -1.48 3.72
C THR A 324 -24.61 -2.84 3.05
N ASP A 325 -25.65 -2.93 2.22
CA ASP A 325 -26.03 -4.11 1.42
C ASP A 325 -25.00 -4.48 0.34
N MET A 326 -24.02 -3.62 0.07
CA MET A 326 -22.92 -3.92 -0.85
C MET A 326 -21.79 -4.72 -0.20
N TYR A 327 -21.78 -4.92 1.14
CA TYR A 327 -20.68 -5.61 1.81
C TYR A 327 -21.07 -6.41 3.07
N ILE A 328 -22.28 -6.23 3.60
CA ILE A 328 -22.82 -7.07 4.67
C ILE A 328 -23.64 -8.21 4.06
N ASP A 329 -23.43 -9.43 4.57
CA ASP A 329 -24.18 -10.64 4.20
C ASP A 329 -24.28 -10.89 2.69
N ILE A 330 -23.27 -10.41 1.94
CA ILE A 330 -23.24 -10.54 0.46
C ILE A 330 -22.89 -11.95 0.00
N ASP A 331 -22.29 -12.76 0.88
CA ASP A 331 -21.99 -14.17 0.64
C ASP A 331 -23.10 -15.10 1.16
N ASP A 332 -24.05 -14.55 1.92
CA ASP A 332 -25.24 -15.27 2.43
C ASP A 332 -26.37 -15.19 1.41
N VAL A 333 -26.16 -15.75 0.22
CA VAL A 333 -27.27 -16.08 -0.67
C VAL A 333 -27.64 -17.53 -0.44
N ARG A 334 -28.69 -17.69 0.37
CA ARG A 334 -29.48 -18.91 0.51
C ARG A 334 -29.63 -19.62 -0.84
N GLU A 335 -29.51 -20.94 -0.76
CA GLU A 335 -30.18 -21.90 -1.62
C GLU A 335 -31.60 -21.38 -1.96
N CYS A 336 -31.76 -20.72 -3.10
CA CYS A 336 -33.08 -20.63 -3.71
C CYS A 336 -33.37 -22.04 -4.23
N GLY A 337 -34.27 -22.70 -3.51
CA GLY A 337 -34.56 -24.12 -3.63
C GLY A 337 -34.97 -24.57 -5.02
N ASN A 338 -34.82 -25.88 -5.19
CA ASN A 338 -35.31 -26.75 -6.27
C ASN A 338 -36.68 -26.37 -6.84
#